data_AF-A0A485BQY0-F1
#
_entry.id   AF-A0A485BQY0-F1
#
_cell.length_a   1.000
_cell.length_b   1.000
_cell.length_c   1.000
_cell.angle_alpha   90.00
_cell.angle_beta   90.00
_cell.angle_gamma   90.00
#
_symmetry.space_group_name_H-M   'P 1'
#
loop_
_entity.id
_entity.type
_entity.pdbx_description
1 polymer ?
#
loop_
_entity_poly.entity_id
_entity_poly.type
_entity_poly.pdbx_seq_one_letter_code
_entity_poly.pdbx_strand_id
1 'polypeptide(L)'
;MKRNILILGFLFSATSFAGPYADIAKAKFESAMLEALQATNADHKKVSAGMSQLPAMEKQMRGVVREGLKENKSCSKIKRDFIKQQKDMMEKEEWPDQDFVESFLSAGGDYVATICLDMK
;
A
#
# COMPACT_ATOMS: atom_id res chain seq x y z
N MET A 1 -37.07 5.95 38.22
CA MET A 1 -36.96 5.43 36.85
C MET A 1 -35.85 6.17 36.11
N LYS A 2 -34.88 5.40 35.61
CA LYS A 2 -33.95 5.61 34.49
C LYS A 2 -33.18 6.95 34.36
N ARG A 3 -31.88 6.84 34.70
CA ARG A 3 -30.70 7.58 34.22
C ARG A 3 -30.79 7.97 32.74
N ASN A 4 -30.55 9.24 32.42
CA ASN A 4 -30.05 9.65 31.12
C ASN A 4 -28.60 10.15 31.30
N ILE A 5 -27.64 9.26 31.04
CA ILE A 5 -26.23 9.61 30.95
C ILE A 5 -26.02 10.14 29.53
N LEU A 6 -25.72 11.44 29.44
CA LEU A 6 -25.12 12.06 28.26
C LEU A 6 -23.73 11.44 28.05
N ILE A 7 -23.58 10.57 27.05
CA ILE A 7 -22.28 10.16 26.55
C ILE A 7 -22.06 10.89 25.22
N LEU A 8 -21.64 12.14 25.32
CA LEU A 8 -20.83 12.82 24.31
C LEU A 8 -19.40 12.31 24.53
N GLY A 9 -19.08 11.17 23.92
CA GLY A 9 -17.80 10.50 24.03
C GLY A 9 -17.13 10.39 22.68
N PHE A 10 -16.50 11.51 22.28
CA PHE A 10 -15.36 11.62 21.39
C PHE A 10 -15.17 10.53 20.31
N LEU A 11 -15.32 10.98 19.07
CA LEU A 11 -14.60 10.50 17.90
C LEU A 11 -13.13 10.25 18.27
N PHE A 12 -12.77 9.01 18.61
CA PHE A 12 -11.41 8.53 18.41
C PHE A 12 -11.24 8.32 16.91
N SER A 13 -11.08 9.42 16.19
CA SER A 13 -10.30 9.42 14.97
C SER A 13 -8.90 8.99 15.41
N ALA A 14 -8.60 7.70 15.29
CA ALA A 14 -7.23 7.22 15.28
C ALA A 14 -6.56 7.89 14.07
N THR A 15 -6.04 9.10 14.27
CA THR A 15 -5.00 9.64 13.42
C THR A 15 -3.77 8.79 13.72
N SER A 16 -3.74 7.58 13.16
CA SER A 16 -2.49 6.88 12.89
C SER A 16 -1.73 7.80 11.94
N PHE A 17 -1.00 8.74 12.51
CA PHE A 17 0.08 9.40 11.81
C PHE A 17 1.00 8.27 11.40
N ALA A 18 1.05 8.01 10.09
CA ALA A 18 2.03 7.12 9.53
C ALA A 18 3.40 7.58 10.06
N GLY A 19 4.19 6.66 10.63
CA GLY A 19 5.50 7.03 11.18
C GLY A 19 6.42 7.53 10.06
N PRO A 20 7.54 8.22 10.39
CA PRO A 20 8.47 8.72 9.37
C PRO A 20 8.98 7.63 8.42
N TYR A 21 8.98 6.37 8.86
CA TYR A 21 9.33 5.21 8.02
C TYR A 21 8.26 4.86 6.97
N ALA A 22 6.98 5.02 7.28
CA ALA A 22 5.91 4.78 6.33
C ALA A 22 5.82 5.89 5.29
N ASP A 23 6.11 7.15 5.65
CA ASP A 23 6.21 8.23 4.68
C ASP A 23 7.38 8.02 3.70
N ILE A 24 8.53 7.55 4.20
CA ILE A 24 9.68 7.21 3.34
C ILE A 24 9.36 6.02 2.43
N ALA A 25 8.73 4.97 2.95
CA ALA A 25 8.38 3.80 2.15
C ALA A 25 7.29 4.12 1.11
N LYS A 26 6.33 4.98 1.48
CA LYS A 26 5.36 5.56 0.56
C LYS A 26 6.05 6.29 -0.58
N ALA A 27 6.93 7.25 -0.28
CA ALA A 27 7.63 8.02 -1.30
C ALA A 27 8.42 7.13 -2.25
N LYS A 28 9.10 6.08 -1.74
CA LYS A 28 9.80 5.09 -2.57
C LYS A 28 8.85 4.32 -3.48
N PHE A 29 7.69 3.92 -2.97
CA PHE A 29 6.66 3.27 -3.77
C PHE A 29 6.10 4.19 -4.87
N GLU A 30 5.85 5.46 -4.55
CA GLU A 30 5.40 6.47 -5.52
C GLU A 30 6.42 6.71 -6.63
N SER A 31 7.70 6.83 -6.28
CA SER A 31 8.78 6.95 -7.27
C SER A 31 8.89 5.72 -8.16
N ALA A 32 8.85 4.51 -7.59
CA ALA A 32 8.89 3.28 -8.36
C ALA A 32 7.69 3.16 -9.31
N MET A 33 6.50 3.60 -8.90
CA MET A 33 5.32 3.62 -9.76
C MET A 33 5.46 4.60 -10.93
N LEU A 34 6.04 5.78 -10.67
CA LEU A 34 6.30 6.76 -11.71
C LEU A 34 7.29 6.23 -12.75
N GLU A 35 8.38 5.62 -12.29
CA GLU A 35 9.38 4.96 -13.14
C GLU A 35 8.73 3.83 -13.96
N ALA A 36 7.82 3.04 -13.38
CA ALA A 36 7.07 1.99 -14.09
C ALA A 36 6.32 2.56 -15.28
N LEU A 37 5.54 3.60 -15.02
CA LEU A 37 4.69 4.21 -16.04
C LEU A 37 5.55 4.85 -17.14
N GLN A 38 6.68 5.46 -16.79
CA GLN A 38 7.62 6.01 -17.76
C GLN A 38 8.32 4.93 -18.60
N ALA A 39 8.67 3.79 -18.00
CA ALA A 39 9.30 2.66 -18.71
C ALA A 39 8.39 2.04 -19.78
N THR A 40 7.06 2.20 -19.67
CA THR A 40 6.11 1.74 -20.71
C THR A 40 6.05 2.62 -21.96
N ASN A 41 6.93 3.62 -22.12
CA ASN A 41 6.86 4.64 -23.18
C ASN A 41 5.49 5.35 -23.25
N ALA A 42 4.80 5.44 -22.12
CA ALA A 42 3.51 6.11 -22.02
C ALA A 42 3.68 7.63 -22.17
N ASP A 43 2.74 8.26 -22.88
CA ASP A 43 2.68 9.73 -22.94
C ASP A 43 2.37 10.34 -21.54
N HIS A 44 2.64 11.63 -21.38
CA HIS A 44 2.38 12.34 -20.12
C HIS A 44 0.94 12.19 -19.59
N LYS A 45 -0.05 12.07 -20.50
CA LYS A 45 -1.46 11.93 -20.13
C LYS A 45 -1.73 10.55 -19.52
N LYS A 46 -1.13 9.50 -20.07
CA LYS A 46 -1.18 8.13 -19.55
C LYS A 46 -0.42 7.98 -18.23
N VAL A 47 0.76 8.61 -18.11
CA VAL A 47 1.51 8.63 -16.83
C VAL A 47 0.68 9.33 -15.75
N SER A 48 0.09 10.48 -16.06
CA SER A 48 -0.77 11.21 -15.12
C SER A 48 -2.02 10.40 -14.72
N ALA A 49 -2.67 9.74 -15.69
CA ALA A 49 -3.79 8.84 -15.44
C ALA A 49 -3.39 7.63 -14.56
N GLY A 50 -2.22 7.03 -14.80
CA GLY A 50 -1.67 5.96 -13.97
C GLY A 50 -1.40 6.44 -12.54
N MET A 51 -0.70 7.56 -12.39
CA MET A 51 -0.41 8.16 -11.07
C MET A 51 -1.69 8.58 -10.32
N SER A 52 -2.76 8.93 -11.02
CA SER A 52 -4.06 9.22 -10.38
C SER A 52 -4.67 8.01 -9.67
N GLN A 53 -4.26 6.78 -10.01
CA GLN A 53 -4.70 5.55 -9.33
C GLN A 53 -3.96 5.33 -8.01
N LEU A 54 -2.86 6.04 -7.77
CA LEU A 54 -1.99 5.81 -6.63
C LEU A 54 -2.74 5.89 -5.29
N PRO A 55 -3.59 6.91 -5.00
CA PRO A 55 -4.37 6.93 -3.76
C PRO A 55 -5.30 5.72 -3.57
N ALA A 56 -5.84 5.18 -4.66
CA ALA A 56 -6.68 3.98 -4.60
C ALA A 56 -5.84 2.74 -4.28
N MET A 57 -4.64 2.61 -4.88
CA MET A 57 -3.68 1.54 -4.58
C MET A 57 -3.22 1.59 -3.13
N GLU A 58 -2.89 2.77 -2.60
CA GLU A 58 -2.55 2.92 -1.17
C GLU A 58 -3.67 2.45 -0.25
N LYS A 59 -4.93 2.78 -0.60
CA LYS A 59 -6.10 2.34 0.15
C LYS A 59 -6.25 0.82 0.10
N GLN A 60 -6.01 0.19 -1.05
CA GLN A 60 -6.03 -1.26 -1.20
C GLN A 60 -4.92 -1.92 -0.38
N MET A 61 -3.69 -1.40 -0.40
CA MET A 61 -2.58 -1.90 0.43
C MET A 61 -2.90 -1.84 1.92
N ARG A 62 -3.49 -0.74 2.39
CA ARG A 62 -4.01 -0.66 3.78
C ARG A 62 -5.12 -1.69 4.04
N GLY A 63 -5.93 -2.02 3.04
CA GLY A 63 -6.92 -3.10 3.10
C GLY A 63 -6.27 -4.47 3.32
N VAL A 64 -5.27 -4.82 2.50
CA VAL A 64 -4.47 -6.06 2.61
C VAL A 64 -3.86 -6.19 4.01
N VAL A 65 -3.29 -5.09 4.54
CA VAL A 65 -2.75 -5.08 5.91
C VAL A 65 -3.84 -5.33 6.95
N ARG A 66 -4.99 -4.66 6.87
CA ARG A 66 -6.10 -4.87 7.81
C ARG A 66 -6.58 -6.30 7.82
N GLU A 67 -6.75 -6.91 6.65
CA GLU A 67 -7.18 -8.31 6.52
C GLU A 67 -6.12 -9.26 7.11
N GLY A 68 -4.86 -9.06 6.75
CA GLY A 68 -3.77 -9.87 7.30
C GLY A 68 -3.65 -9.77 8.82
N LEU A 69 -3.82 -8.57 9.40
CA LEU A 69 -3.82 -8.38 10.86
C LEU A 69 -5.03 -9.05 11.52
N LYS A 70 -6.23 -8.99 10.91
CA LYS A 70 -7.42 -9.73 11.39
C LYS A 70 -7.20 -11.24 11.39
N GLU A 71 -6.43 -11.74 10.44
CA GLU A 71 -6.02 -13.16 10.35
C GLU A 71 -4.82 -13.50 11.25
N ASN A 72 -4.40 -12.61 12.15
CA ASN A 72 -3.24 -12.78 13.04
C ASN A 72 -1.90 -13.04 12.30
N LYS A 73 -1.76 -12.58 11.05
CA LYS A 73 -0.50 -12.70 10.30
C LYS A 73 0.53 -11.70 10.84
N SER A 74 1.81 -12.10 10.81
CA SER A 74 2.91 -11.18 11.04
C SER A 74 3.09 -10.21 9.86
N CYS A 75 3.66 -9.01 10.09
CA CYS A 75 3.92 -8.06 9.00
C CYS A 75 4.82 -8.65 7.91
N SER A 76 5.77 -9.52 8.28
CA SER A 76 6.61 -10.24 7.31
C SER A 76 5.84 -11.28 6.49
N LYS A 77 4.78 -11.87 7.04
CA LYS A 77 3.88 -12.77 6.29
C LYS A 77 2.99 -11.96 5.35
N ILE A 78 2.41 -10.84 5.82
CA ILE A 78 1.58 -9.95 5.00
C ILE A 78 2.38 -9.41 3.81
N LYS A 79 3.62 -8.92 4.02
CA LYS A 79 4.52 -8.49 2.94
C LYS A 79 4.76 -9.60 1.91
N ARG A 80 5.11 -10.80 2.38
CA ARG A 80 5.38 -11.94 1.48
C ARG A 80 4.16 -12.36 0.67
N ASP A 81 3.00 -12.41 1.30
CA ASP A 81 1.74 -12.77 0.63
C ASP A 81 1.34 -11.71 -0.40
N PHE A 82 1.51 -10.43 -0.07
CA PHE A 82 1.31 -9.33 -1.00
C PHE A 82 2.23 -9.44 -2.22
N ILE A 83 3.55 -9.55 -2.02
CA ILE A 83 4.52 -9.66 -3.13
C ILE A 83 4.19 -10.86 -4.01
N LYS A 84 3.87 -12.01 -3.41
CA LYS A 84 3.49 -13.20 -4.15
C LYS A 84 2.26 -12.97 -5.01
N GLN A 85 1.18 -12.40 -4.45
CA GLN A 85 -0.04 -12.11 -5.20
C GLN A 85 0.20 -11.15 -6.36
N GLN A 86 0.99 -10.09 -6.15
CA GLN A 86 1.32 -9.15 -7.21
C GLN A 86 2.17 -9.80 -8.29
N LYS A 87 3.16 -10.62 -7.93
CA LYS A 87 3.95 -11.39 -8.89
C LYS A 87 3.09 -12.35 -9.71
N ASP A 88 2.19 -13.09 -9.08
CA ASP A 88 1.25 -14.01 -9.76
C ASP A 88 0.30 -13.26 -10.73
N MET A 89 0.00 -11.98 -10.48
CA MET A 89 -0.77 -11.14 -11.39
C MET A 89 0.09 -10.62 -12.55
N MET A 90 1.32 -10.19 -12.26
CA MET A 90 2.25 -9.65 -13.25
C MET A 90 2.80 -10.73 -14.19
N GLU A 91 2.97 -11.98 -13.74
CA GLU A 91 3.38 -13.09 -14.61
C GLU A 91 2.36 -13.40 -15.74
N LYS A 92 1.13 -12.90 -15.62
CA LYS A 92 0.10 -13.02 -16.67
C LYS A 92 0.15 -11.90 -17.70
N GLU A 93 1.00 -10.91 -17.50
CA GLU A 93 1.19 -9.75 -18.36
C GLU A 93 2.63 -9.76 -18.90
N GLU A 94 2.84 -9.46 -20.18
CA GLU A 94 4.20 -9.33 -20.73
C GLU A 94 4.82 -8.01 -20.25
N TRP A 95 5.59 -8.07 -19.17
CA TRP A 95 6.35 -6.92 -18.68
C TRP A 95 7.70 -6.83 -19.39
N PRO A 96 8.10 -5.62 -19.85
CA PRO A 96 9.29 -5.44 -20.68
C PRO A 96 10.62 -5.57 -19.92
N ASP A 97 10.62 -5.43 -18.59
CA ASP A 97 11.84 -5.42 -17.75
C ASP A 97 11.58 -6.12 -16.39
N GLN A 98 12.26 -7.23 -16.14
CA GLN A 98 12.10 -8.01 -14.91
C GLN A 98 12.76 -7.36 -13.69
N ASP A 99 13.91 -6.69 -13.86
CA ASP A 99 14.62 -6.03 -12.76
C ASP A 99 13.80 -4.84 -12.25
N PHE A 100 13.16 -4.15 -13.19
CA PHE A 100 12.19 -3.10 -12.89
C PHE A 100 10.99 -3.64 -12.08
N VAL A 101 10.40 -4.75 -12.53
CA VAL A 101 9.27 -5.41 -11.84
C VAL A 101 9.65 -5.83 -10.42
N GLU A 102 10.83 -6.43 -10.22
CA GLU A 102 11.29 -6.82 -8.90
C GLU A 102 11.49 -5.61 -7.97
N SER A 103 12.04 -4.53 -8.49
CA SER A 103 12.24 -3.28 -7.74
C SER A 103 10.90 -2.65 -7.31
N PHE A 104 9.93 -2.59 -8.23
CA PHE A 104 8.58 -2.10 -7.95
C PHE A 104 7.85 -2.96 -6.89
N LEU A 105 7.89 -4.29 -7.06
CA LEU A 105 7.31 -5.24 -6.11
C LEU A 105 7.94 -5.12 -4.72
N SER A 106 9.26 -4.93 -4.66
CA SER A 106 9.98 -4.71 -3.41
C SER A 106 9.53 -3.41 -2.73
N ALA A 107 9.42 -2.30 -3.48
CA ALA A 107 8.98 -1.03 -2.94
C ALA A 107 7.54 -1.09 -2.39
N GLY A 108 6.62 -1.73 -3.13
CA GLY A 108 5.25 -1.96 -2.67
C GLY A 108 5.19 -2.86 -1.43
N GLY A 109 6.00 -3.92 -1.41
CA GLY A 109 6.10 -4.81 -0.25
C GLY A 109 6.67 -4.14 1.00
N ASP A 110 7.66 -3.27 0.85
CA ASP A 110 8.20 -2.46 1.95
C ASP A 110 7.15 -1.49 2.49
N TYR A 111 6.41 -0.82 1.61
CA TYR A 111 5.32 0.07 2.03
C TYR A 111 4.22 -0.68 2.79
N VAL A 112 3.82 -1.87 2.33
CA VAL A 112 2.88 -2.75 3.05
C VAL A 112 3.41 -3.14 4.43
N ALA A 113 4.71 -3.45 4.55
CA ALA A 113 5.31 -3.78 5.83
C ALA A 113 5.32 -2.59 6.79
N THR A 114 5.65 -1.39 6.32
CA THR A 114 5.64 -0.19 7.16
C THR A 114 4.23 0.20 7.59
N ILE A 115 3.23 0.10 6.69
CA ILE A 115 1.82 0.29 7.05
C ILE A 115 1.42 -0.72 8.16
N CYS A 116 1.84 -1.97 8.04
CA CYS A 116 1.53 -2.99 9.05
C CYS A 116 2.15 -2.67 10.41
N LEU A 117 3.40 -2.20 10.44
CA LEU A 117 4.05 -1.80 11.69
C LEU A 117 3.36 -0.60 12.34
N ASP A 118 2.91 0.36 11.54
CA ASP A 118 2.18 1.55 12.03
C ASP A 118 0.74 1.26 12.50
N MET A 119 0.14 0.17 12.01
CA MET A 119 -1.23 -0.23 12.34
C MET A 119 -1.33 -1.22 13.51
N LYS A 120 -0.21 -1.76 13.97
CA LYS A 120 -0.12 -2.64 15.13
C LYS A 120 -0.05 -1.85 16.43
#